data_AF-A0A564Z4H0-F1
#
_entry.id   AF-A0A564Z4H0-F1
#
_cell.length_a   1.000
_cell.length_b   1.000
_cell.length_c   1.000
_cell.angle_alpha   90.00
_cell.angle_beta   90.00
_cell.angle_gamma   90.00
#
_symmetry.space_group_name_H-M   'P 1'
#
loop_
_entity.id
_entity.type
_entity.pdbx_description
1 polymer ?
#
loop_
_entity_poly.entity_id
_entity_poly.type
_entity_poly.pdbx_seq_one_letter_code
_entity_poly.pdbx_strand_id
1 'polypeptide(L)' 'MELNAKYPIGEYGPPVVHCSAGVGRTGTFICGRFLLEQLRKDPSKIDVVGTVLALRRWRMHMVQNEVS' A
#
# COMPACT_ATOMS: atom_id res chain seq x y z
N MET A 1 -13.07 -1.43 11.82
CA MET A 1 -13.12 -2.91 11.92
C MET A 1 -14.38 -3.48 11.28
N GLU A 2 -15.55 -2.84 11.47
CA GLU A 2 -16.83 -3.34 10.93
C GLU A 2 -16.94 -3.37 9.40
N LEU A 3 -16.32 -2.42 8.68
CA LEU A 3 -16.33 -2.39 7.21
C LEU A 3 -15.68 -3.63 6.57
N ASN A 4 -14.57 -4.13 7.13
CA ASN A 4 -13.93 -5.35 6.62
C ASN A 4 -14.72 -6.62 6.96
N ALA A 5 -15.54 -6.59 8.03
CA ALA A 5 -16.42 -7.69 8.37
C ALA A 5 -17.66 -7.74 7.46
N LYS A 6 -18.16 -6.57 7.05
CA LYS A 6 -19.31 -6.45 6.13
C LYS A 6 -18.92 -6.62 4.66
N TYR A 7 -17.73 -6.16 4.27
CA TYR A 7 -17.20 -6.28 2.91
C TYR A 7 -15.75 -6.76 2.96
N PRO A 8 -15.54 -8.09 2.93
CA PRO A 8 -14.20 -8.66 2.91
C PRO A 8 -13.41 -8.15 1.70
N ILE A 9 -12.19 -7.67 1.96
CA ILE A 9 -11.30 -7.21 0.90
C ILE A 9 -10.98 -8.40 -0.02
N GLY A 10 -11.28 -8.27 -1.31
CA GLY A 10 -10.99 -9.27 -2.33
C GLY A 10 -12.17 -10.16 -2.74
N GLU A 11 -13.31 -10.09 -2.04
CA GLU A 11 -14.49 -10.89 -2.41
C GLU A 11 -15.13 -10.42 -3.73
N TYR A 12 -15.11 -9.10 -3.98
CA TYR A 12 -15.71 -8.47 -5.17
C TYR A 12 -14.65 -7.87 -6.11
N GLY A 13 -13.40 -8.33 -5.99
CA GLY A 13 -12.26 -7.81 -6.74
C GLY A 13 -11.35 -6.88 -5.93
N PRO A 14 -10.30 -6.33 -6.57
CA PRO A 14 -9.31 -5.51 -5.89
C PRO A 14 -9.89 -4.15 -5.49
N PRO A 15 -9.55 -3.62 -4.30
CA PRO A 15 -10.01 -2.30 -3.89
C PRO A 15 -9.40 -1.21 -4.78
N VAL A 16 -10.24 -0.25 -5.19
CA VAL A 16 -9.78 0.93 -5.92
C VAL A 16 -9.23 1.96 -4.94
N VAL A 17 -7.98 2.36 -5.12
CA VAL A 17 -7.33 3.43 -4.34
C VAL A 17 -6.90 4.53 -5.29
N HIS A 18 -7.32 5.76 -5.05
CA HIS A 18 -6.96 6.89 -5.90
C HIS A 18 -6.58 8.13 -5.09
N CYS A 19 -5.87 9.03 -5.76
CA CYS A 19 -5.64 10.40 -5.32
C CYS A 19 -5.73 11.29 -6.58
N SER A 20 -5.08 12.45 -6.61
CA SER A 20 -5.07 13.33 -7.79
C SER A 20 -4.40 12.68 -9.01
N ALA A 21 -3.13 12.24 -8.86
CA ALA A 21 -2.37 11.57 -9.93
C ALA A 21 -2.36 10.02 -9.81
N GLY A 22 -2.95 9.49 -8.74
CA GLY A 22 -2.98 8.05 -8.47
C GLY A 22 -1.61 7.43 -8.18
N VAL A 23 -0.62 8.21 -7.71
CA VAL A 23 0.76 7.72 -7.49
C VAL A 23 1.37 8.15 -6.15
N GLY A 24 1.17 9.40 -5.71
CA GLY A 24 1.70 9.91 -4.43
C GLY A 24 1.00 9.28 -3.22
N ARG A 25 -0.11 9.88 -2.77
CA ARG A 25 -0.90 9.38 -1.63
C ARG A 25 -1.44 7.96 -1.84
N THR A 26 -1.80 7.60 -3.07
CA THR A 26 -2.18 6.23 -3.45
C THR A 26 -1.03 5.25 -3.18
N GLY A 27 0.17 5.58 -3.62
CA GLY A 27 1.36 4.78 -3.35
C GLY A 27 1.67 4.69 -1.86
N THR A 28 1.57 5.80 -1.12
CA THR A 28 1.80 5.82 0.33
C THR A 28 0.82 4.91 1.06
N PHE A 29 -0.47 4.99 0.73
CA PHE A 29 -1.51 4.16 1.36
C PHE A 29 -1.29 2.67 1.08
N ILE A 30 -1.02 2.30 -0.17
CA ILE A 30 -0.78 0.91 -0.57
C ILE A 30 0.52 0.38 0.06
N CYS A 31 1.60 1.16 0.03
CA CYS A 31 2.88 0.79 0.66
C CYS A 31 2.72 0.55 2.16
N GLY A 32 2.08 1.49 2.86
CA GLY A 32 1.80 1.35 4.29
C GLY A 32 0.97 0.11 4.61
N ARG A 33 -0.02 -0.23 3.77
CA ARG A 33 -0.81 -1.46 3.96
C ARG A 33 0.03 -2.73 3.87
N PHE A 34 0.98 -2.82 2.93
CA PHE A 34 1.91 -3.95 2.81
C PHE A 34 2.88 -4.01 3.98
N LEU A 35 3.46 -2.88 4.37
CA LEU A 35 4.41 -2.81 5.49
C LEU A 35 3.75 -3.17 6.82
N LEU A 36 2.51 -2.72 7.06
CA LEU A 36 1.73 -3.12 8.24
C LEU A 36 1.42 -4.62 8.23
N GLU A 37 1.25 -5.24 7.07
CA GLU A 37 1.07 -6.69 6.98
C GLU A 37 2.36 -7.44 7.30
N GLN A 38 3.49 -6.98 6.76
CA GLN A 38 4.80 -7.54 7.08
C GLN A 38 5.08 -7.40 8.58
N LEU A 39 4.81 -6.23 9.18
CA LEU A 39 4.98 -5.98 10.62
C LEU A 39 4.15 -6.95 11.48
N ARG A 40 2.90 -7.22 11.08
CA ARG A 40 2.03 -8.15 11.81
C ARG A 40 2.48 -9.61 11.67
N LYS A 41 3.16 -9.96 10.58
CA LYS A 41 3.67 -11.32 10.32
C LYS A 41 5.01 -11.56 11.01
N ASP A 42 5.97 -10.66 10.80
CA ASP A 42 7.31 -10.73 11.36
C ASP A 42 7.93 -9.31 11.42
N PRO A 43 7.93 -8.66 12.60
CA PRO A 43 8.49 -7.32 12.76
C PRO A 43 9.98 -7.20 12.40
N SER A 44 10.74 -8.31 12.41
CA SER A 44 12.17 -8.32 12.09
C SER A 44 12.45 -8.26 10.59
N LYS A 45 11.43 -8.43 9.74
CA LYS A 45 11.54 -8.48 8.28
C LYS A 45 10.73 -7.37 7.60
N ILE A 46 11.22 -6.14 7.72
CA ILE A 46 10.64 -4.96 7.07
C ILE A 46 11.62 -4.37 6.07
N ASP A 47 11.15 -4.23 4.84
CA ASP A 47 11.90 -3.53 3.78
C ASP A 47 11.02 -2.45 3.14
N VAL A 48 11.15 -1.22 3.63
CA VAL A 48 10.41 -0.06 3.12
C VAL A 48 10.82 0.26 1.69
N VAL A 49 12.12 0.26 1.40
CA VAL A 49 12.66 0.64 0.09
C VAL A 49 12.30 -0.40 -0.96
N GLY A 50 12.50 -1.68 -0.66
CA GLY A 50 12.11 -2.78 -1.53
C GLY A 50 10.60 -2.84 -1.76
N THR A 51 9.78 -2.52 -0.75
CA THR A 51 8.32 -2.43 -0.92
C THR A 51 7.95 -1.31 -1.90
N VAL A 52 8.55 -0.12 -1.77
CA VAL A 52 8.33 0.99 -2.73
C VAL A 52 8.78 0.61 -4.14
N LEU A 53 9.96 0.00 -4.27
CA LEU A 53 10.48 -0.47 -5.56
C LEU A 53 9.57 -1.53 -6.20
N ALA A 54 9.04 -2.46 -5.42
CA ALA A 54 8.09 -3.46 -5.88
C ALA A 54 6.79 -2.82 -6.39
N LEU A 55 6.25 -1.82 -5.68
CA LEU A 55 5.07 -1.08 -6.15
C LEU A 55 5.34 -0.34 -7.46
N ARG A 56 6.54 0.24 -7.62
CA ARG A 56 6.94 0.95 -8.84
C ARG A 56 7.04 0.04 -10.07
N ARG A 57 7.20 -1.27 -9.89
CA ARG A 57 7.11 -2.26 -10.99
C ARG A 57 5.68 -2.41 -11.52
N TRP A 58 4.67 -2.26 -10.67
CA TRP A 58 3.25 -2.38 -11.05
C TRP A 58 2.67 -1.07 -11.57
N ARG A 59 3.06 0.07 -10.96
CA ARG A 59 2.70 1.41 -11.42
C ARG A 59 3.85 2.36 -11.15
N MET A 60 4.37 3.00 -12.19
CA MET A 60 5.50 3.93 -12.06
C MET A 60 5.19 5.09 -11.11
N HIS A 61 6.23 5.64 -10.49
CA HIS A 61 6.18 6.81 -9.59
C HIS A 61 5.37 6.66 -8.29
N MET A 62 5.02 5.42 -7.89
CA MET A 62 4.39 5.18 -6.59
C MET A 62 5.27 5.68 -5.44
N VAL A 63 4.66 6.45 -4.51
CA VAL A 63 5.31 7.23 -3.44
C VAL A 63 6.24 8.31 -4.01
N GLN A 64 5.82 9.58 -3.96
CA GLN A 64 6.48 10.65 -4.74
C GLN A 64 7.49 11.50 -3.96
N ASN A 65 7.13 12.00 -2.78
CA ASN A 65 7.88 13.06 -2.12
C ASN A 65 8.39 12.61 -0.74
N GLU A 66 9.59 13.02 -0.41
CA GLU A 66 10.07 13.17 0.96
C GLU A 66 9.34 14.31 1.69
N VAL A 67 9.34 14.25 3.02
CA VAL A 67 8.89 15.39 3.84
C VAL A 67 10.02 16.41 3.83
N SER A 68 9.72 17.63 3.38
CA SER A 68 10.59 18.80 3.43
C SER A 68 10.78 19.30 4.86
#